data_AF-A0A076VKJ9-F1
#
_entry.id   AF-A0A076VKJ9-F1
#
_cell.length_a   1.000
_cell.length_b   1.000
_cell.length_c   1.000
_cell.angle_alpha   90.00
_cell.angle_beta   90.00
_cell.angle_gamma   90.00
#
_symmetry.space_group_name_H-M   'P 1'
#
loop_
_entity.id
_entity.type
_entity.pdbx_description
1 polymer ?
#
loop_
_entity_poly.entity_id
_entity_poly.type
_entity_poly.pdbx_seq_one_letter_code
_entity_poly.pdbx_strand_id
1 'polypeptide(L)'
;MTSFFLVLSYASTIGIVFALCLFLTLNGFVISNADLPTPWQMLFQDPLTLAMEGIVDLHHDICFFLITILILVLWLGARIVYRFHHTRMPVPERFNHHTSLELIWAILPSLVVTMILLPSLTLIYTFDDLILKPRLTVKVVGLQWYWRYAMDEHVHYNLVNVDRLLEV
;
A
#
# COMPACT_ATOMS: atom_id res chain seq x y z
N MET A 1 36.73 25.93 35.30
CA MET A 1 35.85 26.98 34.75
C MET A 1 35.61 26.85 33.23
N THR A 2 36.45 26.15 32.47
CA THR A 2 36.32 25.98 31.01
C THR A 2 35.21 25.02 30.57
N SER A 3 34.88 24.01 31.37
CA SER A 3 33.86 23.01 31.07
C SER A 3 32.42 23.53 31.18
N PHE A 4 32.14 24.50 32.05
CA PHE A 4 30.80 25.08 32.24
C PHE A 4 30.40 26.00 31.06
N PHE A 5 31.35 26.79 30.54
CA PHE A 5 31.12 27.65 29.38
C PHE A 5 30.87 26.86 28.08
N LEU A 6 31.51 25.70 27.91
CA LEU A 6 31.25 24.81 26.77
C LEU A 6 29.82 24.25 26.80
N VAL A 7 29.33 23.79 27.97
CA VAL A 7 27.98 23.25 28.10
C VAL A 7 26.90 24.30 27.78
N LEU A 8 27.10 25.56 28.21
CA LEU A 8 26.17 26.65 27.89
C LEU A 8 26.13 26.99 26.39
N SER A 9 27.27 26.94 25.72
CA SER A 9 27.36 27.17 24.27
C SER A 9 26.61 26.09 23.48
N TYR A 10 26.75 24.81 23.86
CA TYR A 10 26.04 23.71 23.22
C TYR A 10 24.52 23.79 23.41
N ALA A 11 24.06 24.19 24.60
CA ALA A 11 22.63 24.35 24.90
C ALA A 11 21.97 25.44 24.03
N SER A 12 22.66 26.57 23.80
CA SER A 12 22.16 27.65 22.93
C SER A 12 22.09 27.22 21.46
N THR A 13 23.11 26.49 20.96
CA THR A 13 23.11 25.99 19.58
C THR A 13 22.02 24.95 19.32
N ILE A 14 21.73 24.07 20.28
CA ILE A 14 20.66 23.07 20.15
C ILE A 14 19.29 23.76 20.09
N GLY A 15 19.05 24.78 20.91
CA GLY A 15 17.81 25.54 20.90
C GLY A 15 17.55 26.28 19.57
N ILE A 16 18.60 26.85 18.97
CA ILE A 16 18.49 27.53 17.67
C ILE A 16 18.19 26.54 16.55
N VAL A 17 18.86 25.38 16.53
CA VAL A 17 18.60 24.32 15.53
C VAL A 17 17.18 23.78 15.67
N PHE A 18 16.69 23.59 16.91
CA PHE A 18 15.32 23.14 17.16
C PHE A 18 14.29 24.18 16.71
N ALA A 19 14.50 25.47 17.00
CA ALA A 19 13.62 26.55 16.57
C ALA A 19 13.61 26.73 15.04
N LEU A 20 14.75 26.57 14.38
CA LEU A 20 14.85 26.62 12.92
C LEU A 20 14.13 25.44 12.27
N CYS A 21 14.25 24.24 12.84
CA CYS A 21 13.54 23.04 12.39
C CYS A 21 12.02 23.20 12.56
N LEU A 22 11.58 23.72 13.71
CA LEU A 22 10.17 24.02 13.98
C LEU A 22 9.60 25.11 13.04
N PHE A 23 10.39 26.14 12.72
CA PHE A 23 9.99 27.20 11.81
C PHE A 23 9.85 26.71 10.36
N LEU A 24 10.70 25.77 9.95
CA LEU A 24 10.61 25.10 8.64
C LEU A 24 9.39 24.18 8.55
N THR A 25 8.97 23.53 9.65
CA THR A 25 7.75 22.70 9.66
C THR A 25 6.46 23.52 9.76
N LEU A 26 6.50 24.73 10.32
CA LEU A 26 5.33 25.60 10.46
C LEU A 26 4.98 26.39 9.18
N ASN A 27 5.97 26.67 8.32
CA ASN A 27 5.73 27.28 7.01
C ASN A 27 5.47 26.18 5.96
N GLY A 28 4.51 25.30 6.23
CA GLY A 28 4.00 24.35 5.27
C GLY A 28 3.40 25.09 4.08
N PHE A 29 4.20 25.26 3.03
CA PHE A 29 3.71 25.62 1.71
C PHE A 29 2.81 24.46 1.26
N VAL A 30 1.51 24.60 1.42
CA VAL A 30 0.53 23.63 0.91
C VAL A 30 0.50 23.79 -0.60
N ILE A 31 1.44 23.12 -1.29
CA ILE A 31 1.23 22.78 -2.69
C ILE A 31 0.14 21.73 -2.65
N SER A 32 -1.07 22.09 -3.09
CA SER A 32 -2.08 21.09 -3.42
C SER A 32 -1.55 20.28 -4.61
N ASN A 33 -0.79 19.22 -4.32
CA ASN A 33 -0.45 18.20 -5.29
C ASN A 33 -1.75 17.44 -5.54
N ALA A 34 -2.50 17.84 -6.57
CA ALA A 34 -3.53 16.98 -7.13
C ALA A 34 -2.89 15.62 -7.44
N ASP A 35 -3.57 14.51 -7.17
CA ASP A 35 -3.11 13.11 -7.27
C ASP A 35 -2.14 12.82 -8.43
N LEU A 36 -0.86 13.19 -8.27
CA LEU A 36 0.20 13.02 -9.25
C LEU A 36 1.20 12.00 -8.69
N PRO A 37 1.80 11.16 -9.56
CA PRO A 37 2.94 10.35 -9.16
C PRO A 37 4.04 11.25 -8.60
N THR A 38 4.45 10.98 -7.37
CA THR A 38 5.55 11.72 -6.74
C THR A 38 6.89 11.03 -7.08
N PRO A 39 7.99 11.79 -7.25
CA PRO A 39 9.28 11.19 -7.53
C PRO A 39 9.69 10.27 -6.37
N TRP A 40 10.14 9.06 -6.70
CA TRP A 40 10.54 8.01 -5.75
C TRP A 40 9.42 7.38 -4.91
N GLN A 41 8.16 7.54 -5.30
CA GLN A 41 7.04 6.85 -4.67
C GLN A 41 7.14 5.32 -4.86
N MET A 42 6.95 4.57 -3.78
CA MET A 42 7.02 3.10 -3.78
C MET A 42 5.66 2.41 -3.65
N LEU A 43 4.66 3.09 -3.09
CA LEU A 43 3.30 2.58 -2.86
C LEU A 43 2.29 3.21 -3.83
N PHE A 44 1.01 2.90 -3.66
CA PHE A 44 -0.09 3.52 -4.39
C PHE A 44 -0.18 5.03 -4.16
N GLN A 45 -0.89 5.70 -5.06
CA GLN A 45 -1.38 7.07 -4.88
C GLN A 45 -2.44 7.11 -3.78
N ASP A 46 -2.71 8.31 -3.26
CA ASP A 46 -3.69 8.51 -2.21
C ASP A 46 -5.10 8.11 -2.70
N PRO A 47 -5.85 7.31 -1.93
CA PRO A 47 -7.16 6.84 -2.34
C PRO A 47 -8.19 7.97 -2.25
N LEU A 48 -8.85 8.29 -3.38
CA LEU A 48 -9.95 9.25 -3.43
C LEU A 48 -11.35 8.60 -3.37
N THR A 49 -11.42 7.28 -3.51
CA THR A 49 -12.69 6.53 -3.56
C THR A 49 -12.66 5.36 -2.59
N LEU A 50 -13.83 5.01 -2.05
CA LEU A 50 -14.01 3.83 -1.18
C LEU A 50 -13.51 2.54 -1.85
N ALA A 51 -13.65 2.45 -3.18
CA ALA A 51 -13.13 1.32 -3.93
C ALA A 51 -11.59 1.24 -3.89
N MET A 52 -10.91 2.38 -4.05
CA MET A 52 -9.44 2.43 -3.97
C MET A 52 -8.95 2.16 -2.55
N GLU A 53 -9.64 2.66 -1.51
CA GLU A 53 -9.33 2.36 -0.12
C GLU A 53 -9.37 0.85 0.15
N GLY A 54 -10.44 0.16 -0.27
CA GLY A 54 -10.53 -1.29 -0.12
C GLY A 54 -9.48 -2.09 -0.91
N ILE A 55 -9.00 -1.58 -2.06
CA ILE A 55 -7.88 -2.18 -2.79
C ILE A 55 -6.57 -2.04 -2.00
N VAL A 56 -6.33 -0.87 -1.40
CA VAL A 56 -5.13 -0.60 -0.59
C VAL A 56 -5.12 -1.50 0.65
N ASP A 57 -6.25 -1.68 1.32
CA ASP A 57 -6.37 -2.57 2.47
C ASP A 57 -6.09 -4.03 2.09
N LEU A 58 -6.74 -4.53 1.03
CA LEU A 58 -6.51 -5.89 0.52
C LEU A 58 -5.04 -6.10 0.13
N HIS A 59 -4.41 -5.11 -0.48
CA HIS A 59 -2.99 -5.18 -0.81
C HIS A 59 -2.12 -5.33 0.44
N HIS A 60 -2.37 -4.56 1.50
CA HIS A 60 -1.61 -4.66 2.74
C HIS A 60 -1.77 -6.04 3.40
N ASP A 61 -2.99 -6.60 3.41
CA ASP A 61 -3.26 -7.94 3.94
C ASP A 61 -2.49 -9.02 3.15
N ILE A 62 -2.53 -8.96 1.81
CA ILE A 62 -1.80 -9.91 0.96
C ILE A 62 -0.29 -9.77 1.17
N CYS A 63 0.23 -8.54 1.21
CA CYS A 63 1.65 -8.28 1.44
C CYS A 63 2.13 -8.81 2.79
N PHE A 64 1.31 -8.69 3.85
CA PHE A 64 1.62 -9.23 5.17
C PHE A 64 1.84 -10.76 5.12
N PHE A 65 0.93 -11.50 4.49
CA PHE A 65 1.07 -12.95 4.34
C PHE A 65 2.28 -13.32 3.45
N LEU A 66 2.48 -12.62 2.33
CA LEU A 66 3.61 -12.87 1.43
C LEU A 66 4.97 -12.66 2.10
N ILE A 67 5.14 -11.53 2.80
CA ILE A 67 6.39 -11.23 3.53
C ILE A 67 6.63 -12.27 4.63
N THR A 68 5.58 -12.68 5.34
CA THR A 68 5.68 -13.71 6.38
C THR A 68 6.15 -15.05 5.80
N ILE A 69 5.58 -15.50 4.68
CA ILE A 69 5.98 -16.73 3.99
C ILE A 69 7.42 -16.60 3.47
N LEU A 70 7.77 -15.45 2.89
CA LEU A 70 9.11 -15.19 2.37
C LEU A 70 10.17 -15.31 3.47
N ILE A 71 9.95 -14.67 4.62
CA ILE A 71 10.87 -14.75 5.77
C ILE A 71 10.99 -16.19 6.27
N LEU A 72 9.87 -16.93 6.36
CA LEU A 72 9.87 -18.32 6.77
C LEU A 72 10.70 -19.21 5.83
N VAL A 73 10.54 -19.05 4.51
CA VAL A 73 11.28 -19.81 3.50
C VAL A 73 12.76 -19.44 3.50
N LEU A 74 13.09 -18.14 3.57
CA LEU A 74 14.48 -17.68 3.65
C LEU A 74 15.19 -18.19 4.90
N TRP A 75 14.50 -18.15 6.05
CA TRP A 75 15.02 -18.68 7.30
C TRP A 75 15.24 -20.19 7.21
N LEU A 76 14.28 -20.96 6.68
CA LEU A 76 14.41 -22.41 6.52
C LEU A 76 15.57 -22.76 5.58
N GLY A 77 15.69 -22.06 4.45
CA GLY A 77 16.79 -22.21 3.50
C GLY A 77 18.16 -21.94 4.15
N ALA A 78 18.29 -20.82 4.86
CA ALA A 78 19.51 -20.49 5.59
C ALA A 78 19.86 -21.54 6.67
N ARG A 79 18.85 -22.05 7.38
CA ARG A 79 19.01 -23.11 8.37
C ARG A 79 19.47 -24.42 7.76
N ILE A 80 18.93 -24.80 6.60
CA ILE A 80 19.35 -26.00 5.86
C ILE A 80 20.82 -25.86 5.45
N VAL A 81 21.20 -24.76 4.80
CA VAL A 81 22.59 -24.51 4.37
C VAL A 81 23.56 -24.53 5.56
N TYR A 82 23.19 -23.91 6.68
CA TYR A 82 24.02 -23.88 7.88
C TYR A 82 24.18 -25.26 8.54
N ARG A 83 23.09 -26.03 8.66
CA ARG A 83 23.07 -27.32 9.39
C ARG A 83 23.68 -28.45 8.58
N PHE A 84 23.38 -28.51 7.28
CA PHE A 84 23.82 -29.58 6.37
C PHE A 84 25.10 -29.21 5.60
N HIS A 85 25.83 -28.19 6.05
CA HIS A 85 27.16 -27.90 5.51
C HIS A 85 28.10 -29.09 5.73
N HIS A 86 28.93 -29.42 4.73
CA HIS A 86 29.82 -30.59 4.73
C HIS A 86 30.68 -30.71 6.00
N THR A 87 31.12 -29.59 6.58
CA THR A 87 31.91 -29.59 7.82
C THR A 87 31.12 -30.02 9.07
N ARG A 88 29.78 -29.91 9.06
CA ARG A 88 28.91 -30.26 10.19
C ARG A 88 28.20 -31.60 10.01
N MET A 89 27.90 -31.99 8.77
CA MET A 89 27.24 -33.26 8.47
C MET A 89 27.91 -33.94 7.26
N PRO A 90 28.95 -34.75 7.49
CA PRO A 90 29.72 -35.40 6.41
C PRO A 90 29.02 -36.62 5.81
N VAL A 91 28.08 -37.26 6.52
CA VAL A 91 27.31 -38.41 6.02
C VAL A 91 25.85 -37.98 5.84
N PRO A 92 25.29 -38.05 4.62
CA PRO A 92 23.90 -37.68 4.37
C PRO A 92 22.92 -38.77 4.81
N GLU A 93 21.77 -38.35 5.34
CA GLU A 93 20.65 -39.23 5.65
C GLU A 93 19.92 -39.66 4.35
N ARG A 94 19.28 -40.84 4.36
CA ARG A 94 18.67 -41.48 3.17
C ARG A 94 17.15 -41.64 3.28
N PHE A 95 16.46 -40.62 3.79
CA PHE A 95 14.99 -40.62 3.86
C PHE A 95 14.41 -39.93 2.62
N ASN A 96 13.39 -40.53 1.99
CA ASN A 96 12.78 -40.01 0.76
C ASN A 96 11.30 -39.64 0.91
N HIS A 97 10.63 -40.06 1.99
CA HIS A 97 9.21 -39.79 2.20
C HIS A 97 8.92 -39.48 3.66
N HIS A 98 8.01 -38.53 3.90
CA HIS A 98 7.52 -38.25 5.23
C HIS A 98 6.07 -37.76 5.17
N THR A 99 5.14 -38.72 5.09
CA THR A 99 3.71 -38.48 4.83
C THR A 99 3.08 -37.44 5.76
N SER A 100 3.46 -37.43 7.06
CA SER A 100 2.94 -36.44 8.00
C SER A 100 3.37 -35.01 7.66
N LEU A 101 4.60 -34.83 7.16
CA LEU A 101 5.12 -33.50 6.78
C LEU A 101 4.54 -33.05 5.45
N GLU A 102 4.35 -33.99 4.52
CA GLU A 102 3.66 -33.75 3.25
C GLU A 102 2.20 -33.29 3.45
N LEU A 103 1.50 -33.85 4.44
CA LEU A 103 0.15 -33.41 4.77
C LEU A 103 0.15 -32.00 5.38
N ILE A 104 1.05 -31.72 6.33
CA ILE A 104 1.13 -30.43 7.02
C ILE A 104 1.41 -29.29 6.04
N TRP A 105 2.39 -29.46 5.14
CA TRP A 105 2.74 -28.40 4.18
C TRP A 105 1.70 -28.22 3.08
N ALA A 106 0.71 -29.09 2.95
CA ALA A 106 -0.32 -28.99 1.92
C ALA A 106 -1.54 -28.26 2.48
N ILE A 107 -1.89 -28.57 3.73
CA ILE A 107 -2.97 -27.92 4.46
C ILE A 107 -2.61 -26.47 4.82
N LEU A 108 -1.38 -26.23 5.27
CA LEU A 108 -0.96 -24.90 5.75
C LEU A 108 -1.10 -23.82 4.64
N PRO A 109 -0.59 -24.00 3.41
CA PRO A 109 -0.76 -23.02 2.33
C PRO A 109 -2.22 -22.87 1.89
N SER A 110 -2.99 -23.97 1.86
CA SER A 110 -4.42 -23.92 1.51
C SER A 110 -5.22 -23.05 2.47
N LEU A 111 -4.91 -23.12 3.77
CA LEU A 111 -5.54 -22.29 4.80
C LEU A 111 -5.19 -20.80 4.63
N VAL A 112 -3.93 -20.47 4.32
CA VAL A 112 -3.51 -19.08 4.05
C VAL A 112 -4.24 -18.51 2.84
N VAL A 113 -4.34 -19.26 1.75
CA VAL A 113 -5.08 -18.83 0.54
C VAL A 113 -6.55 -18.59 0.84
N THR A 114 -7.17 -19.45 1.65
CA THR A 114 -8.58 -19.29 2.06
C THR A 114 -8.80 -18.01 2.87
N MET A 115 -7.86 -17.65 3.74
CA MET A 115 -7.94 -16.40 4.52
C MET A 115 -7.83 -15.15 3.64
N ILE A 116 -7.04 -15.20 2.56
CA ILE A 116 -6.92 -14.11 1.58
C ILE A 116 -8.17 -14.03 0.68
N LEU A 117 -8.78 -15.18 0.38
CA LEU A 117 -9.93 -15.26 -0.52
C LEU A 117 -11.18 -14.54 0.04
N LEU A 118 -11.47 -14.69 1.33
CA LEU A 118 -12.65 -14.11 1.96
C LEU A 118 -12.77 -12.57 1.84
N PRO A 119 -11.75 -11.77 2.20
CA PRO A 119 -11.81 -10.31 2.02
C PRO A 119 -11.84 -9.94 0.53
N SER A 120 -11.12 -10.67 -0.33
CA SER A 120 -11.12 -10.42 -1.78
C SER A 120 -12.50 -10.58 -2.40
N LEU A 121 -13.27 -11.59 -2.00
CA LEU A 121 -14.63 -11.78 -2.51
C LEU A 121 -15.57 -10.67 -2.05
N THR A 122 -15.52 -10.32 -0.76
CA THR A 122 -16.32 -9.23 -0.20
C THR A 122 -16.09 -7.91 -0.92
N LEU A 123 -14.84 -7.60 -1.26
CA LEU A 123 -14.47 -6.39 -1.99
C LEU A 123 -15.09 -6.34 -3.39
N ILE A 124 -15.01 -7.44 -4.15
CA ILE A 124 -15.54 -7.51 -5.52
C ILE A 124 -17.06 -7.32 -5.54
N TYR A 125 -17.79 -7.92 -4.60
CA TYR A 125 -19.24 -7.74 -4.51
C TYR A 125 -19.63 -6.29 -4.18
N THR A 126 -18.84 -5.63 -3.32
CA THR A 126 -19.07 -4.22 -2.98
C THR A 126 -18.92 -3.32 -4.22
N PHE A 127 -18.04 -3.66 -5.15
CA PHE A 127 -17.83 -2.86 -6.37
C PHE A 127 -18.98 -2.98 -7.36
N ASP A 128 -19.59 -4.15 -7.47
CA ASP A 128 -20.74 -4.36 -8.34
C ASP A 128 -21.96 -3.53 -7.86
N ASP A 129 -22.16 -3.47 -6.54
CA ASP A 129 -23.24 -2.68 -5.94
C ASP A 129 -23.12 -1.17 -6.20
N LEU A 130 -21.88 -0.64 -6.26
CA LEU A 130 -21.62 0.78 -6.53
C LEU A 130 -22.06 1.20 -7.94
N ILE A 131 -22.07 0.28 -8.91
CA ILE A 131 -22.40 0.57 -10.31
C ILE A 131 -23.91 0.73 -10.53
N LEU A 132 -24.74 0.17 -9.65
CA LEU A 132 -26.19 0.09 -9.84
C LEU A 132 -26.94 1.44 -9.74
N LYS A 133 -26.34 2.47 -9.11
CA LYS A 133 -27.01 3.79 -8.89
C LYS A 133 -26.10 4.99 -9.21
N PRO A 134 -25.77 5.23 -10.49
CA PRO A 134 -24.94 6.36 -10.86
C PRO A 134 -25.69 7.69 -10.72
N ARG A 135 -25.07 8.70 -10.08
CA ARG A 135 -25.59 10.08 -10.04
C ARG A 135 -25.27 10.86 -11.31
N LEU A 136 -24.21 10.47 -12.02
CA LEU A 136 -23.74 11.08 -13.26
C LEU A 136 -23.34 9.97 -14.23
N THR A 137 -23.77 10.07 -15.49
CA THR A 137 -23.37 9.15 -16.55
C THR A 137 -22.54 9.88 -17.60
N VAL A 138 -21.29 9.48 -17.77
CA VAL A 138 -20.38 10.00 -18.80
C VAL A 138 -20.05 8.87 -19.77
N LYS A 139 -20.37 9.06 -21.04
CA LYS A 139 -19.96 8.13 -22.09
C LYS A 139 -18.57 8.53 -22.58
N VAL A 140 -17.60 7.64 -22.40
CA VAL A 140 -16.23 7.81 -22.89
C VAL A 140 -16.01 6.94 -24.12
N VAL A 141 -15.58 7.54 -25.23
CA VAL A 141 -15.26 6.84 -26.49
C VAL A 141 -13.75 6.96 -26.73
N GLY A 142 -13.06 5.83 -26.81
CA GLY A 142 -11.65 5.78 -27.20
C GLY A 142 -11.50 5.87 -28.72
N LEU A 143 -10.77 6.87 -29.19
CA LEU A 143 -10.33 7.02 -30.58
C LEU A 143 -8.81 6.86 -30.64
N GLN A 144 -8.24 6.87 -31.84
CA GLN A 144 -6.80 6.69 -32.00
C GLN A 144 -6.03 7.85 -31.33
N TRP A 145 -5.36 7.55 -30.22
CA TRP A 145 -4.58 8.46 -29.36
C TRP A 145 -5.34 9.56 -28.62
N TYR A 146 -6.67 9.54 -28.58
CA TYR A 146 -7.45 10.49 -27.77
C TYR A 146 -8.80 9.92 -27.33
N TRP A 147 -9.42 10.58 -26.35
CA TRP A 147 -10.71 10.21 -25.80
C TRP A 147 -11.74 11.28 -26.13
N ARG A 148 -12.95 10.88 -26.48
CA ARG A 148 -14.12 11.76 -26.62
C ARG A 148 -15.10 11.46 -25.50
N TYR A 149 -15.56 12.51 -24.83
CA TYR A 149 -16.53 12.42 -23.74
C TYR A 149 -17.89 12.94 -24.24
N ALA A 150 -18.97 12.24 -23.89
CA ALA A 150 -20.33 12.68 -24.13
C ALA A 150 -21.13 12.56 -22.83
N MET A 151 -21.89 13.60 -22.49
CA MET A 151 -22.77 13.65 -21.32
C MET A 151 -24.18 14.03 -21.78
N ASP A 152 -25.17 13.75 -20.95
CA ASP A 152 -26.54 14.18 -21.20
C ASP A 152 -26.63 15.73 -21.22
N GLU A 153 -27.40 16.28 -22.16
CA GLU A 153 -27.44 17.72 -22.47
C GLU A 153 -27.91 18.55 -21.26
N HIS A 154 -28.83 17.99 -20.46
CA HIS A 154 -29.34 18.63 -19.25
C HIS A 154 -28.26 18.80 -18.17
N VAL A 155 -27.33 17.84 -18.07
CA VAL A 155 -26.21 17.91 -17.13
C VAL A 155 -25.08 18.80 -17.67
N HIS A 156 -24.82 18.73 -18.97
CA HIS A 156 -23.84 19.58 -19.63
C HIS A 156 -24.15 21.08 -19.46
N TYR A 157 -25.42 21.46 -19.62
CA TYR A 157 -25.88 22.85 -19.42
C TYR A 157 -25.71 23.34 -17.97
N ASN A 158 -25.98 22.49 -16.97
CA ASN A 158 -25.86 22.86 -15.55
C ASN A 158 -24.41 22.93 -15.05
N LEU A 159 -23.48 22.17 -15.64
CA LEU A 159 -22.06 22.23 -15.27
C LEU A 159 -21.34 23.47 -15.84
N VAL A 160 -21.85 24.05 -16.93
CA VAL A 160 -21.32 25.30 -17.52
C VAL A 160 -21.79 26.54 -16.74
N ASN A 161 -22.98 26.49 -16.12
CA ASN A 161 -23.51 27.54 -15.24
C ASN A 161 -23.51 27.05 -13.78
N VAL A 162 -22.31 27.05 -13.17
CA VAL A 162 -22.00 26.54 -11.82
C VAL A 162 -22.92 27.13 -10.73
N ASP A 163 -23.40 28.35 -10.95
CA ASP A 163 -24.22 29.16 -10.04
C ASP A 163 -25.53 28.47 -9.61
N ARG A 164 -26.06 27.54 -10.41
CA ARG A 164 -27.32 26.82 -10.11
C ARG A 164 -27.16 25.54 -9.30
N LEU A 165 -25.94 25.05 -9.08
CA LEU A 165 -25.71 23.81 -8.30
C LEU A 165 -25.97 23.99 -6.79
N LEU A 166 -26.16 25.24 -6.34
CA LEU A 166 -26.42 25.59 -4.95
C LEU A 166 -27.89 25.93 -4.66
N GLU A 167 -28.77 25.87 -5.66
CA GLU A 167 -30.19 26.24 -5.54
C GLU A 167 -31.14 25.04 -5.30
N VAL A 168 -30.59 23.85 -5.05
CA VAL A 168 -31.37 22.63 -4.68
C VAL A 168 -30.83 22.06 -3.38
#